data_AF-A0A927C6C0-F1
#
_entry.id   AF-A0A927C6C0-F1
#
_cell.length_a   1.000
_cell.length_b   1.000
_cell.length_c   1.000
_cell.angle_alpha   90.00
_cell.angle_beta   90.00
_cell.angle_gamma   90.00
#
_symmetry.space_group_name_H-M   'P 1'
#
loop_
_entity.id
_entity.type
_entity.pdbx_description
1 polymer ?
#
loop_
_entity_poly.entity_id
_entity_poly.type
_entity_poly.pdbx_seq_one_letter_code
_entity_poly.pdbx_strand_id
1 'polypeptide(L)'
;MQPVHRIQELAPDYTVVYESPDPGSVYAYSPGIAVLPSGRLVATLDLSGPGIGTVPGPKRTIEWGKLWFGKVFTSDDGGRTWDHRTDFPFMHARPFVAGDSVYVIGHCNDLVIMRSGDGGETWGEPCFLTDRQVWHQSACNVFYAKGNVYLVMERITLPGVKELRTHLMAPVLMRGDVRSDLTKRDSWTFASELTMSEALAGKENDLFGVPFFHEKDPRGAADVPPGQKGMYPRGWLETNVVQFTDDRHFFYDPSGRTFHLWMRANTGGTGYAAIAKAVEQEDGTIRTMLETAPSGQTMLFVPCPGGQMKFYILHDAVTGLYWLLSSQATDSMTHPDRLPPDRGSNPNNERHRLQLHFSRNCVDWCFAGLVAKTDFGKQARHYASMAISGEDLVILSRSGDERAASSHDGNLITFHRICNFRELVY
;
A
#
# COMPACT_ATOMS: atom_id res chain seq x y z
N MET A 1 6.16 -6.64 43.70
CA MET A 1 6.10 -6.99 42.26
C MET A 1 6.77 -5.86 41.50
N GLN A 2 7.72 -6.17 40.62
CA GLN A 2 8.20 -5.16 39.66
C GLN A 2 7.00 -4.72 38.78
N PRO A 3 6.90 -3.44 38.40
CA PRO A 3 5.85 -3.00 37.50
C PRO A 3 5.95 -3.79 36.19
N VAL A 4 4.86 -4.45 35.82
CA VAL A 4 4.74 -5.09 34.50
C VAL A 4 4.57 -3.95 33.49
N HIS A 5 5.64 -3.58 32.81
CA HIS A 5 5.56 -2.62 31.71
C HIS A 5 4.78 -3.26 30.56
N ARG A 6 3.53 -2.82 30.37
CA ARG A 6 2.72 -3.19 29.20
C ARG A 6 2.88 -2.10 28.15
N ILE A 7 3.15 -2.51 26.91
CA ILE A 7 3.11 -1.59 25.75
C ILE A 7 1.67 -1.08 25.63
N GLN A 8 1.49 0.24 25.70
CA GLN A 8 0.23 0.90 25.40
C GLN A 8 0.16 1.20 23.90
N GLU A 9 -1.05 1.11 23.34
CA GLU A 9 -1.31 1.51 21.96
C GLU A 9 -1.22 3.03 21.82
N LEU A 10 -0.64 3.51 20.73
CA LEU A 10 -0.45 4.93 20.43
C LEU A 10 -1.77 5.62 20.04
N ALA A 11 -2.71 4.87 19.46
CA ALA A 11 -4.02 5.36 19.03
C ALA A 11 -5.11 4.26 19.13
N PRO A 12 -5.44 3.80 20.36
CA PRO A 12 -6.42 2.74 20.57
C PRO A 12 -7.85 3.17 20.17
N ASP A 13 -8.16 4.46 20.37
CA ASP A 13 -9.43 5.04 19.99
C ASP A 13 -9.48 5.34 18.49
N TYR A 14 -10.67 5.26 17.91
CA TYR A 14 -10.90 5.55 16.50
C TYR A 14 -12.29 6.11 16.23
N THR A 15 -12.40 6.82 15.11
CA THR A 15 -13.70 7.15 14.48
C THR A 15 -13.94 6.22 13.30
N VAL A 16 -15.18 5.80 13.09
CA VAL A 16 -15.56 4.98 11.94
C VAL A 16 -15.82 5.90 10.75
N VAL A 17 -15.02 5.77 9.70
CA VAL A 17 -15.23 6.50 8.42
C VAL A 17 -16.29 5.79 7.59
N TYR A 18 -16.28 4.46 7.63
CA TYR A 18 -17.26 3.63 6.93
C TYR A 18 -17.50 2.32 7.68
N GLU A 19 -18.76 1.94 7.74
CA GLU A 19 -19.23 0.64 8.22
C GLU A 19 -20.02 -0.05 7.11
N SER A 20 -19.71 -1.32 6.87
CA SER A 20 -20.42 -2.11 5.87
C SER A 20 -21.89 -2.31 6.27
N PRO A 21 -22.84 -2.12 5.33
CA PRO A 21 -24.25 -2.41 5.59
C PRO A 21 -24.54 -3.92 5.71
N ASP A 22 -23.65 -4.78 5.22
CA ASP A 22 -23.71 -6.23 5.38
C ASP A 22 -22.28 -6.79 5.54
N PRO A 23 -21.76 -6.85 6.79
CA PRO A 23 -20.41 -7.33 7.08
C PRO A 23 -20.05 -8.72 6.52
N GLY A 24 -21.06 -9.57 6.29
CA GLY A 24 -20.87 -10.93 5.79
C GLY A 24 -20.71 -11.03 4.27
N SER A 25 -21.10 -10.00 3.52
CA SER A 25 -21.15 -10.06 2.04
C SER A 25 -20.67 -8.80 1.33
N VAL A 26 -20.53 -7.68 2.04
CA VAL A 26 -19.99 -6.41 1.56
C VAL A 26 -18.80 -6.04 2.43
N TYR A 27 -17.66 -5.86 1.79
CA TYR A 27 -16.38 -5.69 2.46
C TYR A 27 -15.77 -4.35 2.10
N ALA A 28 -15.11 -3.72 3.06
CA ALA A 28 -14.42 -2.45 2.88
C ALA A 28 -12.91 -2.67 2.73
N TYR A 29 -12.29 -2.00 1.76
CA TYR A 29 -10.92 -2.26 1.33
C TYR A 29 -10.10 -0.96 1.16
N SER A 30 -8.78 -1.18 1.03
CA SER A 30 -7.73 -0.26 0.57
C SER A 30 -7.93 1.24 0.86
N PRO A 31 -7.96 1.66 2.14
CA PRO A 31 -8.18 3.06 2.46
C PRO A 31 -6.97 3.94 2.10
N GLY A 32 -7.22 5.10 1.49
CA GLY A 32 -6.25 6.14 1.19
C GLY A 32 -6.58 7.45 1.92
N ILE A 33 -5.57 8.22 2.35
CA ILE A 33 -5.76 9.51 3.02
C ILE A 33 -4.82 10.58 2.48
N ALA A 34 -5.32 11.80 2.34
CA ALA A 34 -4.54 13.00 2.07
C ALA A 34 -5.00 14.15 2.97
N VAL A 35 -4.05 15.03 3.31
CA VAL A 35 -4.32 16.29 4.02
C VAL A 35 -4.17 17.42 3.02
N LEU A 36 -5.20 18.25 2.86
CA LEU A 36 -5.17 19.41 1.98
C LEU A 36 -4.45 20.58 2.65
N PRO A 37 -3.97 21.59 1.88
CA PRO A 37 -3.40 22.81 2.45
C PRO A 37 -4.33 23.55 3.42
N SER A 38 -5.66 23.39 3.28
CA SER A 38 -6.66 23.94 4.20
C SER A 38 -6.74 23.22 5.56
N GLY A 39 -6.06 22.09 5.71
CA GLY A 39 -6.20 21.18 6.87
C GLY A 39 -7.34 20.16 6.72
N ARG A 40 -8.17 20.27 5.67
CA ARG A 40 -9.20 19.28 5.34
C ARG A 40 -8.58 17.91 5.07
N LEU A 41 -9.20 16.86 5.59
CA LEU A 41 -8.84 15.48 5.27
C LEU A 41 -9.68 14.98 4.09
N VAL A 42 -9.06 14.24 3.18
CA VAL A 42 -9.73 13.51 2.10
C VAL A 42 -9.40 12.03 2.25
N ALA A 43 -10.43 11.19 2.28
CA ALA A 43 -10.32 9.75 2.41
C ALA A 43 -10.92 9.04 1.19
N THR A 44 -10.30 7.93 0.81
CA THR A 44 -10.84 6.98 -0.17
C THR A 44 -10.96 5.59 0.46
N LEU A 45 -11.88 4.79 -0.06
CA LEU A 45 -11.96 3.34 0.17
C LEU A 45 -12.65 2.68 -1.03
N ASP A 46 -12.59 1.36 -1.10
CA ASP A 46 -13.29 0.55 -2.10
C ASP A 46 -14.11 -0.58 -1.49
N LEU A 47 -15.18 -0.96 -2.20
CA LEU A 47 -16.14 -1.96 -1.78
C LEU A 47 -16.22 -3.10 -2.78
N SER A 48 -16.28 -4.33 -2.26
CA SER A 48 -16.59 -5.54 -3.02
C SER A 48 -17.18 -6.61 -2.12
N GLY A 49 -17.31 -7.83 -2.62
CA GLY A 49 -17.88 -8.97 -1.92
C GLY A 49 -19.09 -9.55 -2.64
N PRO A 50 -19.58 -10.74 -2.24
CA PRO A 50 -20.68 -11.41 -2.91
C PRO A 50 -21.99 -10.62 -2.90
N GLY A 51 -22.22 -9.77 -1.90
CA GLY A 51 -23.41 -8.93 -1.80
C GLY A 51 -23.32 -7.59 -2.52
N ILE A 52 -22.17 -7.24 -3.12
CA ILE A 52 -21.94 -5.91 -3.70
C ILE A 52 -22.97 -5.52 -4.77
N GLY A 53 -23.59 -6.50 -5.44
CA GLY A 53 -24.62 -6.26 -6.46
C GLY A 53 -25.86 -5.53 -5.93
N THR A 54 -26.17 -5.63 -4.63
CA THR A 54 -27.34 -4.98 -4.01
C THR A 54 -27.04 -3.57 -3.51
N VAL A 55 -25.77 -3.20 -3.37
CA VAL A 55 -25.35 -1.87 -2.89
C VAL A 55 -25.43 -0.87 -4.06
N PRO A 56 -26.14 0.26 -3.97
CA PRO A 56 -26.13 1.29 -5.02
C PRO A 56 -24.71 1.83 -5.27
N GLY A 57 -24.39 2.19 -6.52
CA GLY A 57 -23.10 2.75 -6.89
C GLY A 57 -22.60 2.31 -8.27
N PRO A 58 -21.65 3.05 -8.86
CA PRO A 58 -21.16 2.86 -10.22
C PRO A 58 -20.18 1.69 -10.28
N LYS A 59 -20.67 0.46 -10.30
CA LYS A 59 -19.81 -0.74 -10.27
C LYS A 59 -19.14 -0.99 -11.62
N ARG A 60 -17.89 -1.44 -11.58
CA ARG A 60 -17.25 -2.09 -12.73
C ARG A 60 -16.75 -3.46 -12.36
N THR A 61 -16.84 -4.35 -13.36
CA THR A 61 -16.18 -5.64 -13.30
C THR A 61 -14.71 -5.44 -13.65
N ILE A 62 -13.83 -5.83 -12.75
CA ILE A 62 -12.40 -5.89 -13.05
C ILE A 62 -12.00 -7.33 -13.41
N GLU A 63 -10.71 -7.53 -13.72
CA GLU A 63 -10.12 -8.87 -13.79
C GLU A 63 -10.57 -9.68 -12.56
N TRP A 64 -10.76 -10.99 -12.73
CA TRP A 64 -11.38 -11.90 -11.73
C TRP A 64 -12.90 -11.91 -11.67
N GLY A 65 -13.58 -11.06 -12.43
CA GLY A 65 -15.04 -11.10 -12.58
C GLY A 65 -15.80 -10.58 -11.36
N LYS A 66 -15.12 -9.91 -10.42
CA LYS A 66 -15.74 -9.29 -9.25
C LYS A 66 -16.14 -7.86 -9.57
N LEU A 67 -17.26 -7.43 -9.00
CA LEU A 67 -17.73 -6.05 -9.04
C LEU A 67 -17.05 -5.23 -7.94
N TRP A 68 -16.60 -4.05 -8.31
CA TRP A 68 -15.95 -3.09 -7.41
C TRP A 68 -16.42 -1.67 -7.70
N PHE A 69 -16.39 -0.83 -6.68
CA PHE A 69 -16.44 0.62 -6.81
C PHE A 69 -15.83 1.25 -5.56
N GLY A 70 -15.38 2.49 -5.66
CA GLY A 70 -14.82 3.25 -4.55
C GLY A 70 -15.67 4.42 -4.12
N LYS A 71 -15.29 5.00 -2.98
CA LYS A 71 -15.97 6.12 -2.32
C LYS A 71 -14.95 7.18 -1.91
N VAL A 72 -15.36 8.45 -1.96
CA VAL A 72 -14.61 9.58 -1.40
C VAL A 72 -15.36 10.13 -0.18
N PHE A 73 -14.61 10.44 0.87
CA PHE A 73 -15.08 11.16 2.04
C PHE A 73 -14.19 12.36 2.35
N THR A 74 -14.73 13.35 3.06
CA THR A 74 -13.95 14.47 3.59
C THR A 74 -14.23 14.70 5.06
N SER A 75 -13.29 15.32 5.76
CA SER A 75 -13.50 15.81 7.12
C SER A 75 -12.86 17.18 7.31
N ASP A 76 -13.64 18.13 7.85
CA ASP A 76 -13.21 19.49 8.19
C ASP A 76 -12.98 19.72 9.69
N ASP A 77 -13.30 18.72 10.51
CA ASP A 77 -13.23 18.81 11.98
C ASP A 77 -12.11 17.96 12.58
N GLY A 78 -11.10 17.64 11.75
CA GLY A 78 -9.95 16.84 12.11
C GLY A 78 -10.28 15.35 12.24
N GLY A 79 -11.21 14.81 11.47
CA GLY A 79 -11.50 13.38 11.40
C GLY A 79 -12.49 12.89 12.46
N ARG A 80 -13.19 13.79 13.16
CA ARG A 80 -14.24 13.45 14.14
C ARG A 80 -15.55 13.09 13.44
N THR A 81 -15.85 13.74 12.33
CA THR A 81 -16.98 13.42 11.44
C THR A 81 -16.51 13.35 9.98
N TRP A 82 -17.23 12.58 9.17
CA TRP A 82 -16.87 12.31 7.77
C TRP A 82 -18.09 12.43 6.87
N ASP A 83 -17.98 13.29 5.86
CA ASP A 83 -19.01 13.47 4.85
C ASP A 83 -18.68 12.64 3.62
N HIS A 84 -19.62 11.80 3.18
CA HIS A 84 -19.54 11.11 1.89
C HIS A 84 -19.72 12.13 0.76
N ARG A 85 -18.84 12.10 -0.25
CA ARG A 85 -18.82 13.07 -1.36
C ARG A 85 -19.23 12.47 -2.70
N THR A 86 -18.69 11.31 -3.04
CA THR A 86 -19.01 10.67 -4.32
C THR A 86 -18.63 9.18 -4.30
N ASP A 87 -19.19 8.45 -5.26
CA ASP A 87 -18.83 7.07 -5.59
C ASP A 87 -18.20 7.03 -6.99
N PHE A 88 -17.22 6.15 -7.20
CA PHE A 88 -16.49 6.06 -8.47
C PHE A 88 -16.23 4.62 -8.92
N PRO A 89 -16.12 4.35 -10.25
CA PRO A 89 -16.16 2.99 -10.80
C PRO A 89 -14.82 2.26 -10.84
N PHE A 90 -13.92 2.54 -9.92
CA PHE A 90 -12.58 1.95 -9.87
C PHE A 90 -12.15 1.73 -8.42
N MET A 91 -11.01 1.07 -8.22
CA MET A 91 -10.57 0.57 -6.92
C MET A 91 -9.08 0.82 -6.68
N HIS A 92 -8.60 0.45 -5.49
CA HIS A 92 -7.24 0.66 -4.99
C HIS A 92 -6.80 2.13 -5.12
N ALA A 93 -7.76 3.03 -4.89
CA ALA A 93 -7.61 4.43 -5.19
C ALA A 93 -6.98 5.19 -4.03
N ARG A 94 -6.12 6.16 -4.34
CA ARG A 94 -5.52 7.06 -3.35
C ARG A 94 -5.78 8.53 -3.70
N PRO A 95 -6.09 9.40 -2.71
CA PRO A 95 -6.18 10.82 -2.92
C PRO A 95 -4.78 11.46 -2.87
N PHE A 96 -4.56 12.52 -3.63
CA PHE A 96 -3.35 13.34 -3.56
C PHE A 96 -3.61 14.76 -4.09
N VAL A 97 -2.73 15.70 -3.74
CA VAL A 97 -2.84 17.10 -4.13
C VAL A 97 -1.86 17.37 -5.26
N ALA A 98 -2.29 18.10 -6.29
CA ALA A 98 -1.38 18.61 -7.30
C ALA A 98 -1.84 20.01 -7.72
N GLY A 99 -1.00 21.01 -7.43
CA GLY A 99 -1.37 22.42 -7.55
C GLY A 99 -2.55 22.74 -6.62
N ASP A 100 -3.56 23.43 -7.16
CA ASP A 100 -4.76 23.81 -6.42
C ASP A 100 -5.88 22.75 -6.50
N SER A 101 -5.57 21.52 -6.93
CA SER A 101 -6.55 20.47 -7.16
C SER A 101 -6.25 19.21 -6.35
N VAL A 102 -7.32 18.48 -6.07
CA VAL A 102 -7.24 17.15 -5.45
C VAL A 102 -7.56 16.12 -6.53
N TYR A 103 -6.77 15.05 -6.56
CA TYR A 103 -6.94 13.94 -7.50
C TYR A 103 -7.17 12.65 -6.72
N VAL A 104 -7.92 11.74 -7.31
CA VAL A 104 -8.04 10.35 -6.86
C VAL A 104 -7.69 9.46 -8.05
N ILE A 105 -6.63 8.67 -7.90
CA ILE A 105 -6.16 7.73 -8.94
C ILE A 105 -6.24 6.30 -8.43
N GLY A 106 -6.70 5.39 -9.27
CA GLY A 106 -6.76 3.95 -9.02
C GLY A 106 -6.85 3.19 -10.34
N HIS A 107 -7.50 2.02 -10.33
CA HIS A 107 -7.65 1.22 -11.55
C HIS A 107 -8.97 0.46 -11.59
N CYS A 108 -9.43 0.17 -12.80
CA CYS A 108 -10.44 -0.84 -13.09
C CYS A 108 -9.97 -1.68 -14.28
N ASN A 109 -8.91 -2.46 -14.07
CA ASN A 109 -7.95 -2.90 -15.08
C ASN A 109 -7.11 -1.73 -15.59
N ASP A 110 -7.67 -0.85 -16.42
CA ASP A 110 -6.99 0.36 -16.86
C ASP A 110 -6.83 1.36 -15.72
N LEU A 111 -5.82 2.23 -15.81
CA LEU A 111 -5.64 3.33 -14.87
C LEU A 111 -6.73 4.38 -15.06
N VAL A 112 -7.31 4.80 -13.95
CA VAL A 112 -8.40 5.79 -13.93
C VAL A 112 -8.09 6.85 -12.89
N ILE A 113 -8.34 8.11 -13.25
CA ILE A 113 -8.15 9.26 -12.37
C ILE A 113 -9.37 10.17 -12.42
N MET A 114 -9.70 10.78 -11.30
CA MET A 114 -10.70 11.84 -11.18
C MET A 114 -10.12 13.05 -10.45
N ARG A 115 -10.72 14.22 -10.67
CA ARG A 115 -10.22 15.50 -10.16
C ARG A 115 -11.34 16.26 -9.46
N SER A 116 -10.98 16.95 -8.38
CA SER A 116 -11.76 18.00 -7.74
C SER A 116 -10.98 19.31 -7.77
N GLY A 117 -11.67 20.40 -8.14
CA GLY A 117 -11.12 21.76 -8.17
C GLY A 117 -11.57 22.65 -7.00
N ASP A 118 -12.35 22.10 -6.07
CA ASP A 118 -13.02 22.83 -4.97
C ASP A 118 -12.74 22.20 -3.61
N GLY A 119 -11.55 21.62 -3.43
CA GLY A 119 -11.12 21.04 -2.16
C GLY A 119 -11.82 19.73 -1.81
N GLY A 120 -12.27 18.96 -2.80
CA GLY A 120 -12.90 17.65 -2.62
C GLY A 120 -14.41 17.69 -2.42
N GLU A 121 -15.07 18.85 -2.56
CA GLU A 121 -16.53 18.99 -2.45
C GLU A 121 -17.25 18.31 -3.62
N THR A 122 -16.82 18.62 -4.84
CA THR A 122 -17.35 18.04 -6.07
C THR A 122 -16.25 17.41 -6.91
N TRP A 123 -16.63 16.43 -7.72
CA TRP A 123 -15.69 15.61 -8.49
C TRP A 123 -16.12 15.51 -9.95
N GLY A 124 -15.16 15.65 -10.85
CA GLY A 124 -15.35 15.42 -12.28
C GLY A 124 -15.44 13.95 -12.65
N GLU A 125 -15.80 13.69 -13.92
CA GLU A 125 -15.94 12.35 -14.47
C GLU A 125 -14.61 11.55 -14.44
N PRO A 126 -14.67 10.21 -14.26
CA PRO A 126 -13.48 9.36 -14.33
C PRO A 126 -12.82 9.40 -15.70
N CYS A 127 -11.52 9.68 -15.72
CA CYS A 127 -10.69 9.79 -16.92
C CYS A 127 -9.72 8.60 -17.02
N PHE A 128 -9.71 7.91 -18.15
CA PHE A 128 -8.83 6.77 -18.40
C PHE A 128 -7.45 7.25 -18.86
N LEU A 129 -6.40 6.77 -18.19
CA LEU A 129 -5.02 7.04 -18.56
C LEU A 129 -4.43 5.92 -19.43
N THR A 130 -5.04 4.74 -19.43
CA THR A 130 -4.60 3.61 -20.27
C THR A 130 -5.78 2.99 -20.98
N ASP A 131 -5.50 2.24 -22.05
CA ASP A 131 -6.49 1.49 -22.83
C ASP A 131 -6.06 0.02 -22.96
N ARG A 132 -6.97 -0.90 -22.62
CA ARG A 132 -6.78 -2.36 -22.74
C ARG A 132 -5.56 -2.87 -21.97
N GLN A 133 -5.31 -2.26 -20.82
CA GLN A 133 -4.29 -2.67 -19.88
C GLN A 133 -4.93 -3.22 -18.60
N VAL A 134 -4.09 -3.88 -17.80
CA VAL A 134 -4.42 -4.42 -16.48
C VAL A 134 -3.36 -3.94 -15.50
N TRP A 135 -3.83 -3.29 -14.45
CA TRP A 135 -3.02 -2.69 -13.41
C TRP A 135 -3.42 -3.23 -12.04
N HIS A 136 -2.50 -3.11 -11.10
CA HIS A 136 -2.68 -3.44 -9.71
C HIS A 136 -2.05 -2.35 -8.84
N GLN A 137 -2.58 -2.20 -7.62
CA GLN A 137 -2.01 -1.36 -6.57
C GLN A 137 -2.72 -1.59 -5.22
N SER A 138 -2.45 -0.80 -4.19
CA SER A 138 -3.26 -0.53 -2.98
C SER A 138 -2.82 0.84 -2.44
N ALA A 139 -3.66 1.72 -1.91
CA ALA A 139 -3.28 3.10 -1.55
C ALA A 139 -1.93 3.28 -0.79
N CYS A 140 -0.84 3.42 -1.54
CA CYS A 140 0.54 3.62 -1.07
C CYS A 140 0.91 5.11 -1.15
N ASN A 141 2.12 5.45 -0.73
CA ASN A 141 2.52 6.85 -0.62
C ASN A 141 2.59 7.60 -1.97
N VAL A 142 2.51 8.92 -1.88
CA VAL A 142 2.72 9.84 -3.01
C VAL A 142 3.89 10.74 -2.63
N PHE A 143 4.86 10.83 -3.52
CA PHE A 143 6.09 11.57 -3.30
C PHE A 143 6.12 12.84 -4.15
N TYR A 144 6.70 13.91 -3.62
CA TYR A 144 6.78 15.20 -4.31
C TYR A 144 8.24 15.64 -4.40
N ALA A 145 8.70 15.94 -5.61
CA ALA A 145 10.01 16.49 -5.84
C ALA A 145 10.03 17.26 -7.17
N LYS A 146 10.91 18.27 -7.28
CA LYS A 146 11.18 18.94 -8.56
C LYS A 146 9.93 19.49 -9.27
N GLY A 147 8.92 19.92 -8.52
CA GLY A 147 7.64 20.41 -9.07
C GLY A 147 6.74 19.32 -9.66
N ASN A 148 7.00 18.04 -9.35
CA ASN A 148 6.23 16.91 -9.84
C ASN A 148 5.66 16.09 -8.68
N VAL A 149 4.57 15.39 -8.99
CA VAL A 149 4.09 14.25 -8.22
C VAL A 149 4.72 12.97 -8.78
N TYR A 150 5.11 12.08 -7.88
CA TYR A 150 5.65 10.75 -8.16
C TYR A 150 4.86 9.70 -7.39
N LEU A 151 4.31 8.71 -8.10
CA LEU A 151 3.61 7.57 -7.50
C LEU A 151 3.81 6.33 -8.36
N VAL A 152 3.55 5.14 -7.81
CA VAL A 152 3.72 3.88 -8.54
C VAL A 152 2.38 3.17 -8.66
N MET A 153 2.12 2.66 -9.87
CA MET A 153 1.10 1.66 -10.17
C MET A 153 1.80 0.41 -10.75
N GLU A 154 1.31 -0.78 -10.45
CA GLU A 154 1.91 -2.01 -10.98
C GLU A 154 1.22 -2.46 -12.27
N ARG A 155 1.96 -2.53 -13.38
CA ARG A 155 1.46 -3.10 -14.64
C ARG A 155 1.50 -4.62 -14.55
N ILE A 156 0.40 -5.28 -14.86
CA ILE A 156 0.40 -6.73 -15.07
C ILE A 156 0.72 -7.01 -16.55
N THR A 157 1.91 -7.55 -16.82
CA THR A 157 2.48 -7.66 -18.17
C THR A 157 1.93 -8.85 -18.99
N LEU A 158 1.38 -9.87 -18.32
CA LEU A 158 0.69 -11.00 -18.96
C LEU A 158 -0.78 -11.09 -18.48
N PRO A 159 -1.74 -10.52 -19.23
CA PRO A 159 -3.16 -10.57 -18.88
C PRO A 159 -3.78 -11.97 -19.09
N GLY A 160 -4.85 -12.30 -18.35
CA GLY A 160 -5.66 -13.51 -18.57
C GLY A 160 -5.40 -14.73 -17.65
N VAL A 161 -4.38 -14.70 -16.80
CA VAL A 161 -4.10 -15.77 -15.82
C VAL A 161 -4.86 -15.56 -14.50
N LYS A 162 -5.80 -16.42 -14.12
CA LYS A 162 -6.59 -16.26 -12.88
C LYS A 162 -5.80 -16.62 -11.60
N GLU A 163 -4.65 -15.97 -11.34
CA GLU A 163 -3.91 -16.01 -10.06
C GLU A 163 -3.30 -14.64 -9.66
N LEU A 164 -2.94 -14.44 -8.38
CA LEU A 164 -2.25 -13.22 -7.94
C LEU A 164 -0.82 -13.20 -8.53
N ARG A 165 -0.60 -12.33 -9.51
CA ARG A 165 0.60 -12.36 -10.37
C ARG A 165 1.76 -11.53 -9.82
N THR A 166 2.10 -11.66 -8.54
CA THR A 166 3.18 -10.88 -7.92
C THR A 166 4.52 -11.01 -8.65
N HIS A 167 4.72 -12.09 -9.38
CA HIS A 167 5.92 -12.33 -10.19
C HIS A 167 5.91 -11.61 -11.56
N LEU A 168 4.72 -11.24 -12.08
CA LEU A 168 4.50 -10.58 -13.39
C LEU A 168 4.04 -9.12 -13.25
N MET A 169 4.09 -8.58 -12.05
CA MET A 169 3.82 -7.17 -11.79
C MET A 169 5.10 -6.37 -12.04
N ALA A 170 5.02 -5.38 -12.92
CA ALA A 170 6.08 -4.39 -13.11
C ALA A 170 5.72 -3.11 -12.33
N PRO A 171 6.52 -2.67 -11.36
CA PRO A 171 6.28 -1.42 -10.66
C PRO A 171 6.66 -0.27 -11.60
N VAL A 172 5.66 0.52 -12.03
CA VAL A 172 5.88 1.64 -12.95
C VAL A 172 5.79 2.94 -12.18
N LEU A 173 6.93 3.60 -11.98
CA LEU A 173 6.97 4.97 -11.47
C LEU A 173 6.32 5.91 -12.50
N MET A 174 5.33 6.67 -12.03
CA MET A 174 4.61 7.68 -12.79
C MET A 174 5.02 9.06 -12.29
N ARG A 175 5.35 9.96 -13.20
CA ARG A 175 5.66 11.38 -12.93
C ARG A 175 4.64 12.27 -13.63
N GLY A 176 4.05 13.22 -12.89
CA GLY A 176 3.21 14.28 -13.44
C GLY A 176 3.59 15.64 -12.89
N ASP A 177 3.57 16.69 -13.71
CA ASP A 177 3.80 18.07 -13.26
C ASP A 177 2.61 18.51 -12.40
N VAL A 178 2.87 19.03 -11.20
CA VAL A 178 1.82 19.43 -10.27
C VAL A 178 0.93 20.57 -10.78
N ARG A 179 1.40 21.31 -11.80
CA ARG A 179 0.69 22.43 -12.43
C ARG A 179 -0.14 22.00 -13.63
N SER A 180 0.04 20.76 -14.09
CA SER A 180 -0.68 20.21 -15.24
C SER A 180 -2.03 19.62 -14.84
N ASP A 181 -2.91 19.47 -15.83
CA ASP A 181 -4.15 18.71 -15.67
C ASP A 181 -3.85 17.21 -15.73
N LEU A 182 -3.68 16.60 -14.56
CA LEU A 182 -3.30 15.20 -14.44
C LEU A 182 -4.42 14.22 -14.86
N THR A 183 -5.60 14.71 -15.24
CA THR A 183 -6.61 13.86 -15.89
C THR A 183 -6.22 13.45 -17.32
N LYS A 184 -5.22 14.11 -17.90
CA LYS A 184 -4.74 13.86 -19.27
C LYS A 184 -3.56 12.90 -19.26
N ARG A 185 -3.62 11.85 -20.09
CA ARG A 185 -2.51 10.89 -20.24
C ARG A 185 -1.18 11.52 -20.63
N ASP A 186 -1.19 12.55 -21.48
CA ASP A 186 0.03 13.24 -21.92
C ASP A 186 0.69 14.08 -20.82
N SER A 187 0.01 14.32 -19.70
CA SER A 187 0.60 14.97 -18.51
C SER A 187 1.44 14.00 -17.67
N TRP A 188 1.51 12.72 -18.06
CA TRP A 188 2.21 11.68 -17.31
C TRP A 188 3.37 11.07 -18.10
N THR A 189 4.52 10.95 -17.45
CA THR A 189 5.64 10.10 -17.87
C THR A 189 5.60 8.79 -17.08
N PHE A 190 5.83 7.66 -17.75
CA PHE A 190 5.83 6.32 -17.16
C PHE A 190 7.23 5.73 -17.27
N ALA A 191 7.69 5.10 -16.19
CA ALA A 191 8.95 4.37 -16.21
C ALA A 191 8.88 3.08 -17.04
N SER A 192 10.05 2.58 -17.45
CA SER A 192 10.15 1.26 -18.07
C SER A 192 9.67 0.16 -17.12
N GLU A 193 9.12 -0.90 -17.69
CA GLU A 193 8.65 -2.07 -16.95
C GLU A 193 9.85 -2.96 -16.54
N LEU A 194 9.77 -3.56 -15.36
CA LEU A 194 10.66 -4.61 -14.88
C LEU A 194 9.84 -5.53 -13.97
N THR A 195 9.63 -6.77 -14.36
CA THR A 195 8.93 -7.78 -13.55
C THR A 195 9.91 -8.53 -12.64
N MET A 196 9.40 -9.18 -11.58
CA MET A 196 10.23 -10.05 -10.73
C MET A 196 10.82 -11.19 -11.56
N SER A 197 10.05 -11.77 -12.48
CA SER A 197 10.52 -12.85 -13.36
C SER A 197 11.72 -12.41 -14.20
N GLU A 198 11.72 -11.19 -14.76
CA GLU A 198 12.86 -10.64 -15.50
C GLU A 198 14.04 -10.34 -14.57
N ALA A 199 13.77 -9.77 -13.39
CA ALA A 199 14.79 -9.45 -12.40
C ALA A 199 15.56 -10.68 -11.87
N LEU A 200 14.90 -11.84 -11.83
CA LEU A 200 15.48 -13.11 -11.37
C LEU A 200 16.11 -13.96 -12.47
N ALA A 201 15.96 -13.60 -13.75
CA ALA A 201 16.46 -14.40 -14.86
C ALA A 201 17.98 -14.65 -14.71
N GLY A 202 18.36 -15.93 -14.60
CA GLY A 202 19.76 -16.35 -14.40
C GLY A 202 20.32 -16.17 -12.98
N LYS A 203 19.49 -15.85 -11.98
CA LYS A 203 19.87 -15.61 -10.57
C LYS A 203 19.10 -16.51 -9.59
N GLU A 204 18.76 -17.72 -10.02
CA GLU A 204 17.76 -18.58 -9.36
C GLU A 204 18.17 -19.14 -7.99
N ASN A 205 19.46 -19.13 -7.64
CA ASN A 205 20.01 -19.86 -6.49
C ASN A 205 20.74 -19.01 -5.42
N ASP A 206 20.68 -17.67 -5.47
CA ASP A 206 21.52 -16.83 -4.59
C ASP A 206 20.74 -16.03 -3.54
N LEU A 207 19.79 -16.68 -2.84
CA LEU A 207 18.87 -15.97 -1.93
C LEU A 207 18.55 -16.78 -0.67
N PHE A 208 19.22 -16.42 0.44
CA PHE A 208 18.79 -16.36 1.86
C PHE A 208 17.58 -17.19 2.39
N GLY A 209 17.21 -18.32 1.78
CA GLY A 209 16.04 -19.14 2.15
C GLY A 209 14.70 -18.69 1.55
N VAL A 210 14.69 -18.09 0.34
CA VAL A 210 13.47 -17.67 -0.36
C VAL A 210 13.32 -18.48 -1.66
N PRO A 211 12.19 -19.18 -1.90
CA PRO A 211 10.93 -19.18 -1.14
C PRO A 211 10.97 -20.03 0.13
N PHE A 212 10.28 -19.58 1.18
CA PHE A 212 10.22 -20.31 2.47
C PHE A 212 9.22 -21.49 2.44
N PHE A 213 8.20 -21.42 1.58
CA PHE A 213 7.20 -22.47 1.34
C PHE A 213 7.18 -22.88 -0.14
N HIS A 214 6.60 -24.04 -0.44
CA HIS A 214 6.42 -24.50 -1.83
C HIS A 214 5.60 -23.48 -2.66
N GLU A 215 6.17 -23.09 -3.81
CA GLU A 215 5.50 -22.27 -4.82
C GLU A 215 4.46 -23.09 -5.59
N LYS A 216 3.36 -22.46 -6.00
CA LYS A 216 2.38 -23.07 -6.93
C LYS A 216 2.89 -22.99 -8.38
N ASP A 217 2.67 -24.04 -9.19
CA ASP A 217 2.96 -24.00 -10.63
C ASP A 217 1.94 -23.08 -11.36
N PRO A 218 2.41 -22.02 -12.07
CA PRO A 218 1.56 -21.08 -12.82
C PRO A 218 0.70 -21.72 -13.92
N ARG A 219 1.01 -22.94 -14.36
CA ARG A 219 0.31 -23.65 -15.46
C ARG A 219 -0.72 -24.68 -14.98
N GLY A 220 -0.95 -24.77 -13.67
CA GLY A 220 -1.98 -25.63 -13.12
C GLY A 220 -1.61 -27.11 -13.18
N ALA A 221 -0.64 -27.51 -12.36
CA ALA A 221 -0.61 -28.73 -11.55
C ALA A 221 0.79 -28.79 -10.92
N ALA A 222 0.89 -28.62 -9.60
CA ALA A 222 2.03 -29.18 -8.90
C ALA A 222 1.63 -29.63 -7.49
N ASP A 223 2.20 -30.78 -7.15
CA ASP A 223 2.12 -31.57 -5.92
C ASP A 223 2.18 -30.71 -4.65
N VAL A 224 1.05 -30.14 -4.27
CA VAL A 224 0.81 -29.80 -2.86
C VAL A 224 0.34 -31.11 -2.22
N PRO A 225 1.13 -31.73 -1.32
CA PRO A 225 0.68 -32.92 -0.60
C PRO A 225 -0.70 -32.67 0.02
N PRO A 226 -1.61 -33.66 0.00
CA PRO A 226 -2.95 -33.49 0.55
C PRO A 226 -2.89 -32.92 1.98
N GLY A 227 -3.50 -31.74 2.19
CA GLY A 227 -3.52 -31.05 3.48
C GLY A 227 -2.50 -29.91 3.65
N GLN A 228 -1.61 -29.66 2.68
CA GLN A 228 -0.69 -28.50 2.71
C GLN A 228 -1.29 -27.27 1.99
N LYS A 229 -0.91 -26.05 2.43
CA LYS A 229 -1.24 -24.79 1.75
C LYS A 229 0.00 -24.30 0.99
N GLY A 230 -0.11 -24.08 -0.32
CA GLY A 230 0.98 -23.51 -1.15
C GLY A 230 0.96 -21.98 -1.19
N MET A 231 2.10 -21.37 -1.55
CA MET A 231 2.27 -19.92 -1.74
C MET A 231 2.16 -19.53 -3.23
N TYR A 232 1.60 -18.33 -3.53
CA TYR A 232 1.68 -17.76 -4.88
C TYR A 232 3.15 -17.50 -5.26
N PRO A 233 3.55 -17.62 -6.54
CA PRO A 233 4.94 -17.47 -6.94
C PRO A 233 5.60 -16.20 -6.37
N ARG A 234 6.86 -16.31 -5.95
CA ARG A 234 7.58 -15.20 -5.33
C ARG A 234 7.51 -13.94 -6.16
N GLY A 235 7.31 -12.81 -5.50
CA GLY A 235 7.10 -11.56 -6.23
C GLY A 235 7.03 -10.34 -5.35
N TRP A 236 6.65 -9.24 -5.96
CA TRP A 236 6.48 -7.95 -5.30
C TRP A 236 5.16 -7.30 -5.70
N LEU A 237 4.69 -6.36 -4.89
CA LEU A 237 3.49 -5.57 -5.14
C LEU A 237 3.43 -4.37 -4.18
N GLU A 238 2.44 -3.49 -4.35
CA GLU A 238 2.06 -2.45 -3.38
C GLU A 238 3.20 -1.48 -3.08
N THR A 239 3.78 -0.94 -4.15
CA THR A 239 5.02 -0.17 -4.15
C THR A 239 4.87 1.20 -3.51
N ASN A 240 5.80 1.55 -2.63
CA ASN A 240 6.04 2.90 -2.10
C ASN A 240 7.25 3.53 -2.81
N VAL A 241 7.21 4.85 -3.00
CA VAL A 241 8.30 5.65 -3.57
C VAL A 241 9.12 6.28 -2.45
N VAL A 242 10.44 6.14 -2.52
CA VAL A 242 11.39 6.74 -1.56
C VAL A 242 12.50 7.45 -2.34
N GLN A 243 12.86 8.65 -1.91
CA GLN A 243 14.08 9.31 -2.38
C GLN A 243 14.93 9.67 -1.16
N PHE A 244 16.22 9.35 -1.22
CA PHE A 244 17.16 9.68 -0.16
C PHE A 244 17.66 11.11 -0.33
N THR A 245 17.42 11.93 0.68
CA THR A 245 17.77 13.36 0.67
C THR A 245 18.97 13.71 1.56
N ASP A 246 19.42 12.79 2.40
CA ASP A 246 20.63 12.94 3.22
C ASP A 246 21.86 12.63 2.37
N ASP A 247 22.75 13.60 2.19
CA ASP A 247 23.95 13.48 1.35
C ASP A 247 25.00 12.49 1.88
N ARG A 248 24.83 12.03 3.12
CA ARG A 248 25.63 10.98 3.75
C ARG A 248 25.09 9.58 3.45
N HIS A 249 23.89 9.47 2.91
CA HIS A 249 23.27 8.19 2.59
C HIS A 249 23.95 7.55 1.37
N PHE A 250 24.24 6.24 1.43
CA PHE A 250 24.92 5.54 0.31
C PHE A 250 24.18 5.60 -1.03
N PHE A 251 22.85 5.65 -0.96
CA PHE A 251 21.98 5.76 -2.15
C PHE A 251 21.51 7.19 -2.43
N TYR A 252 22.16 8.18 -1.83
CA TYR A 252 21.93 9.58 -2.18
C TYR A 252 22.34 9.85 -3.62
N ASP A 253 21.45 10.50 -4.36
CA ASP A 253 21.72 10.98 -5.72
C ASP A 253 21.69 12.52 -5.72
N PRO A 254 22.83 13.21 -5.87
CA PRO A 254 22.89 14.67 -5.85
C PRO A 254 22.12 15.32 -7.00
N SER A 255 21.79 14.58 -8.05
CA SER A 255 20.95 15.09 -9.15
C SER A 255 19.46 15.02 -8.85
N GLY A 256 19.05 14.32 -7.79
CA GLY A 256 17.66 14.11 -7.41
C GLY A 256 16.85 13.37 -8.48
N ARG A 257 17.49 12.55 -9.31
CA ARG A 257 16.87 11.79 -10.42
C ARG A 257 16.57 10.34 -10.06
N THR A 258 17.13 9.86 -8.96
CA THR A 258 16.95 8.49 -8.49
C THR A 258 15.81 8.42 -7.48
N PHE A 259 14.88 7.52 -7.75
CA PHE A 259 13.76 7.16 -6.89
C PHE A 259 13.83 5.67 -6.64
N HIS A 260 13.58 5.26 -5.41
CA HIS A 260 13.60 3.87 -5.04
C HIS A 260 12.18 3.35 -4.80
N LEU A 261 12.01 2.08 -5.12
CA LEU A 261 10.74 1.38 -5.13
C LEU A 261 10.75 0.35 -4.00
N TRP A 262 10.15 0.71 -2.87
CA TRP A 262 9.99 -0.16 -1.70
C TRP A 262 8.70 -0.95 -1.83
N MET A 263 8.79 -2.26 -1.99
CA MET A 263 7.66 -3.10 -2.35
C MET A 263 7.38 -4.15 -1.29
N ARG A 264 6.11 -4.50 -1.10
CA ARG A 264 5.73 -5.69 -0.34
C ARG A 264 6.41 -6.91 -0.94
N ALA A 265 7.07 -7.70 -0.12
CA ALA A 265 7.74 -8.92 -0.55
C ALA A 265 6.84 -10.14 -0.34
N ASN A 266 6.35 -10.74 -1.42
CA ASN A 266 5.65 -12.02 -1.36
C ASN A 266 6.68 -13.16 -1.40
N THR A 267 7.28 -13.48 -0.26
CA THR A 267 8.37 -14.49 -0.13
C THR A 267 8.00 -15.68 0.77
N GLY A 268 6.87 -15.59 1.47
CA GLY A 268 6.43 -16.57 2.46
C GLY A 268 7.02 -16.34 3.86
N GLY A 269 8.05 -15.49 3.97
CA GLY A 269 8.62 -15.05 5.23
C GLY A 269 8.03 -13.73 5.73
N THR A 270 8.67 -13.15 6.74
CA THR A 270 8.40 -11.82 7.30
C THR A 270 9.68 -10.99 7.34
N GLY A 271 9.56 -9.67 7.52
CA GLY A 271 10.71 -8.81 7.84
C GLY A 271 11.53 -8.31 6.64
N TYR A 272 11.09 -8.59 5.41
CA TYR A 272 11.73 -8.09 4.19
C TYR A 272 10.73 -7.33 3.30
N ALA A 273 11.22 -6.28 2.65
CA ALA A 273 10.60 -5.67 1.48
C ALA A 273 11.47 -5.99 0.24
N ALA A 274 10.89 -5.93 -0.95
CA ALA A 274 11.65 -5.95 -2.20
C ALA A 274 12.06 -4.52 -2.58
N ILE A 275 13.21 -4.38 -3.25
CA ILE A 275 13.74 -3.08 -3.68
C ILE A 275 14.09 -3.08 -5.17
N ALA A 276 13.76 -1.97 -5.83
CA ALA A 276 14.28 -1.57 -7.13
C ALA A 276 14.51 -0.06 -7.13
N LYS A 277 15.06 0.48 -8.22
CA LYS A 277 15.16 1.91 -8.47
C LYS A 277 14.65 2.30 -9.84
N ALA A 278 14.14 3.51 -9.93
CA ALA A 278 13.75 4.20 -11.15
C ALA A 278 14.56 5.49 -11.27
N VAL A 279 15.26 5.65 -12.39
CA VAL A 279 16.18 6.77 -12.62
C VAL A 279 15.70 7.59 -13.81
N GLU A 280 15.45 8.88 -13.59
CA GLU A 280 15.18 9.83 -14.67
C GLU A 280 16.42 10.03 -15.54
N GLN A 281 16.24 9.96 -16.86
CA GLN A 281 17.28 10.17 -17.86
C GLN A 281 17.28 11.64 -18.33
N GLU A 282 18.34 12.04 -19.04
CA GLU A 282 18.46 13.41 -19.58
C GLU A 282 17.41 13.73 -20.65
N ASP A 283 16.93 12.71 -21.37
CA ASP A 283 15.85 12.83 -22.36
C ASP A 283 14.44 12.90 -21.73
N GLY A 284 14.36 12.87 -20.40
CA GLY A 284 13.11 12.93 -19.64
C GLY A 284 12.40 11.58 -19.46
N THR A 285 12.90 10.49 -20.06
CA THR A 285 12.42 9.12 -19.80
C THR A 285 12.82 8.65 -18.40
N ILE A 286 12.19 7.57 -17.92
CA ILE A 286 12.48 6.99 -16.61
C ILE A 286 12.77 5.50 -16.79
N ARG A 287 13.93 5.03 -16.30
CA ARG A 287 14.33 3.63 -16.44
C ARG A 287 14.29 2.93 -15.08
N THR A 288 13.63 1.78 -15.02
CA THR A 288 13.56 0.91 -13.83
C THR A 288 14.66 -0.16 -13.90
N MET A 289 15.33 -0.41 -12.78
CA MET A 289 16.37 -1.44 -12.62
C MET A 289 16.51 -1.87 -11.15
N LEU A 290 17.22 -2.96 -10.89
CA LEU A 290 17.56 -3.34 -9.52
C LEU A 290 18.61 -2.40 -8.94
N GLU A 291 18.60 -2.26 -7.60
CA GLU A 291 19.65 -1.52 -6.90
C GLU A 291 20.93 -2.35 -6.80
N THR A 292 22.07 -1.68 -6.64
CA THR A 292 23.40 -2.27 -6.46
C THR A 292 23.97 -1.83 -5.12
N ALA A 293 24.38 -2.81 -4.31
CA ALA A 293 25.08 -2.55 -3.06
C ALA A 293 26.48 -1.94 -3.34
N PRO A 294 27.11 -1.27 -2.36
CA PRO A 294 28.49 -0.78 -2.53
C PRO A 294 29.52 -1.83 -2.95
N SER A 295 29.25 -3.13 -2.69
CA SER A 295 30.07 -4.25 -3.14
C SER A 295 29.98 -4.55 -4.65
N GLY A 296 29.06 -3.91 -5.37
CA GLY A 296 28.72 -4.24 -6.76
C GLY A 296 27.70 -5.37 -6.90
N GLN A 297 27.26 -5.98 -5.80
CA GLN A 297 26.23 -7.02 -5.84
C GLN A 297 24.84 -6.43 -6.03
N THR A 298 24.00 -7.14 -6.77
CA THR A 298 22.60 -6.74 -6.95
C THR A 298 21.82 -6.89 -5.65
N MET A 299 20.98 -5.91 -5.33
CA MET A 299 20.04 -5.98 -4.22
C MET A 299 18.61 -6.23 -4.73
N LEU A 300 17.96 -7.22 -4.13
CA LEU A 300 16.55 -7.55 -4.38
C LEU A 300 15.67 -7.35 -3.15
N PHE A 301 16.23 -7.57 -1.95
CA PHE A 301 15.50 -7.47 -0.70
C PHE A 301 16.23 -6.55 0.28
N VAL A 302 15.44 -5.89 1.14
CA VAL A 302 15.92 -5.04 2.24
C VAL A 302 15.15 -5.36 3.52
N PRO A 303 15.77 -5.24 4.71
CA PRO A 303 15.05 -5.36 5.97
C PRO A 303 13.89 -4.35 6.05
N CYS A 304 12.71 -4.82 6.40
CA CYS A 304 11.51 -4.00 6.55
C CYS A 304 10.52 -4.69 7.50
N PRO A 305 10.35 -4.19 8.74
CA PRO A 305 9.36 -4.73 9.67
C PRO A 305 7.95 -4.71 9.06
N GLY A 306 7.34 -5.89 8.94
CA GLY A 306 6.02 -6.04 8.32
C GLY A 306 6.00 -6.01 6.78
N GLY A 307 7.17 -5.98 6.13
CA GLY A 307 7.33 -5.87 4.67
C GLY A 307 6.70 -7.00 3.84
N GLN A 308 6.30 -8.11 4.48
CA GLN A 308 5.55 -9.17 3.83
C GLN A 308 4.09 -8.79 3.53
N MET A 309 3.53 -7.86 4.31
CA MET A 309 2.17 -7.32 4.19
C MET A 309 2.22 -5.91 3.59
N LYS A 310 1.04 -5.31 3.32
CA LYS A 310 1.00 -3.92 2.86
C LYS A 310 1.55 -3.01 3.95
N PHE A 311 2.47 -2.14 3.58
CA PHE A 311 3.01 -1.10 4.44
C PHE A 311 2.95 0.27 3.76
N TYR A 312 3.18 1.31 4.53
CA TYR A 312 3.17 2.69 4.07
C TYR A 312 4.40 3.42 4.59
N ILE A 313 5.13 4.12 3.72
CA ILE A 313 6.29 4.93 4.09
C ILE A 313 5.96 6.41 3.90
N LEU A 314 6.19 7.21 4.93
CA LEU A 314 6.16 8.67 4.85
C LEU A 314 7.55 9.24 5.10
N HIS A 315 7.92 10.26 4.35
CA HIS A 315 9.06 11.11 4.67
C HIS A 315 8.56 12.36 5.40
N ASP A 316 9.06 12.60 6.59
CA ASP A 316 8.80 13.82 7.35
C ASP A 316 9.85 14.87 7.00
N ALA A 317 9.49 15.82 6.14
CA ALA A 317 10.39 16.88 5.69
C ALA A 317 10.89 17.80 6.83
N VAL A 318 10.21 17.83 7.99
CA VAL A 318 10.64 18.65 9.14
C VAL A 318 11.86 18.03 9.83
N THR A 319 11.84 16.71 10.04
CA THR A 319 12.90 15.99 10.76
C THR A 319 13.88 15.27 9.85
N GLY A 320 13.53 15.08 8.57
CA GLY A 320 14.25 14.23 7.62
C GLY A 320 14.09 12.72 7.89
N LEU A 321 13.19 12.34 8.82
CA LEU A 321 12.96 10.93 9.17
C LEU A 321 11.96 10.27 8.23
N TYR A 322 12.10 8.96 8.09
CA TYR A 322 11.13 8.09 7.46
C TYR A 322 10.27 7.44 8.53
N TRP A 323 8.97 7.40 8.31
CA TRP A 323 7.99 6.71 9.15
C TRP A 323 7.44 5.51 8.39
N LEU A 324 7.42 4.35 9.04
CA LEU A 324 6.90 3.10 8.49
C LEU A 324 5.71 2.63 9.30
N LEU A 325 4.57 2.53 8.63
CA LEU A 325 3.35 1.94 9.16
C LEU A 325 3.14 0.57 8.52
N SER A 326 3.11 -0.49 9.33
CA SER A 326 3.03 -1.87 8.84
C SER A 326 2.28 -2.77 9.81
N SER A 327 1.96 -4.00 9.36
CA SER A 327 1.44 -5.02 10.28
C SER A 327 2.55 -5.78 10.98
N GLN A 328 2.36 -5.98 12.28
CA GLN A 328 3.26 -6.78 13.10
C GLN A 328 2.90 -8.25 12.98
N ALA A 329 3.86 -9.08 12.59
CA ALA A 329 3.78 -10.52 12.75
C ALA A 329 4.32 -10.90 14.15
N THR A 330 3.62 -11.81 14.83
CA THR A 330 4.01 -12.32 16.15
C THR A 330 4.31 -13.81 16.13
N ASP A 331 3.75 -14.53 15.15
CA ASP A 331 3.82 -15.99 15.09
C ASP A 331 3.87 -16.51 13.65
N SER A 332 4.86 -16.07 12.85
CA SER A 332 4.94 -16.42 11.42
C SER A 332 5.60 -17.77 11.13
N MET A 333 6.12 -18.46 12.16
CA MET A 333 6.84 -19.73 12.02
C MET A 333 6.02 -20.93 12.52
N THR A 334 4.78 -20.69 12.98
CA THR A 334 3.88 -21.77 13.36
C THR A 334 3.41 -22.54 12.14
N HIS A 335 3.42 -23.87 12.23
CA HIS A 335 2.97 -24.72 11.14
C HIS A 335 1.49 -24.42 10.81
N PRO A 336 1.10 -24.31 9.53
CA PRO A 336 -0.24 -23.85 9.15
C PRO A 336 -1.42 -24.64 9.73
N ASP A 337 -1.24 -25.93 10.04
CA ASP A 337 -2.27 -26.79 10.66
C ASP A 337 -2.42 -26.60 12.19
N ARG A 338 -1.51 -25.85 12.82
CA ARG A 338 -1.52 -25.51 14.25
C ARG A 338 -1.96 -24.08 14.52
N LEU A 339 -2.31 -23.33 13.47
CA LEU A 339 -2.83 -21.98 13.64
C LEU A 339 -4.21 -22.02 14.33
N PRO A 340 -4.51 -21.04 15.19
CA PRO A 340 -5.85 -20.86 15.73
C PRO A 340 -6.90 -20.78 14.59
N PRO A 341 -8.13 -21.30 14.80
CA PRO A 341 -9.17 -21.33 13.75
C PRO A 341 -9.54 -19.95 13.18
N ASP A 342 -9.41 -18.89 13.98
CA ASP A 342 -9.67 -17.50 13.59
C ASP A 342 -8.49 -16.84 12.85
N ARG A 343 -7.33 -17.49 12.80
CA ARG A 343 -6.15 -17.03 12.06
C ARG A 343 -6.12 -17.65 10.66
N GLY A 344 -6.87 -17.02 9.75
CA GLY A 344 -6.90 -17.41 8.33
C GLY A 344 -5.59 -17.11 7.58
N SER A 345 -5.47 -17.65 6.35
CA SER A 345 -4.30 -17.52 5.46
C SER A 345 -3.02 -18.24 5.94
N ASN A 346 -1.85 -17.85 5.40
CA ASN A 346 -0.53 -18.36 5.81
C ASN A 346 -0.07 -17.70 7.12
N PRO A 347 0.82 -18.34 7.90
CA PRO A 347 1.28 -17.83 9.19
C PRO A 347 1.89 -16.41 9.15
N ASN A 348 2.45 -16.00 8.01
CA ASN A 348 3.04 -14.68 7.82
C ASN A 348 2.01 -13.56 7.53
N ASN A 349 0.71 -13.87 7.41
CA ASN A 349 -0.38 -12.95 7.06
C ASN A 349 -1.18 -12.43 8.26
N GLU A 350 -0.50 -12.12 9.36
CA GLU A 350 -1.12 -11.54 10.55
C GLU A 350 -1.54 -10.08 10.30
N ARG A 351 -2.78 -9.74 10.63
CA ARG A 351 -3.41 -8.46 10.25
C ARG A 351 -4.05 -7.71 11.41
N HIS A 352 -4.00 -8.22 12.63
CA HIS A 352 -4.75 -7.67 13.77
C HIS A 352 -3.92 -6.69 14.62
N ARG A 353 -2.68 -6.40 14.21
CA ARG A 353 -1.73 -5.53 14.94
C ARG A 353 -1.09 -4.56 13.96
N LEU A 354 -1.31 -3.27 14.19
CA LEU A 354 -0.70 -2.18 13.42
C LEU A 354 0.44 -1.58 14.25
N GLN A 355 1.61 -1.40 13.63
CA GLN A 355 2.81 -0.89 14.31
C GLN A 355 3.42 0.28 13.54
N LEU A 356 4.09 1.16 14.27
CA LEU A 356 4.79 2.33 13.76
C LEU A 356 6.29 2.22 14.05
N HIS A 357 7.10 2.56 13.06
CA HIS A 357 8.55 2.71 13.19
C HIS A 357 9.00 4.06 12.63
N PHE A 358 10.16 4.53 13.08
CA PHE A 358 10.88 5.62 12.45
C PHE A 358 12.27 5.15 12.00
N SER A 359 12.87 5.85 11.03
CA SER A 359 14.23 5.57 10.54
C SER A 359 14.89 6.83 10.03
N ARG A 360 16.21 6.93 10.20
CA ARG A 360 17.04 8.00 9.60
C ARG A 360 17.44 7.70 8.15
N ASN A 361 17.42 6.43 7.75
CA ASN A 361 17.97 5.97 6.47
C ASN A 361 17.03 5.02 5.71
N CYS A 362 15.78 4.84 6.17
CA CYS A 362 14.79 3.95 5.56
C CYS A 362 15.22 2.47 5.46
N VAL A 363 16.23 2.06 6.25
CA VAL A 363 16.78 0.70 6.32
C VAL A 363 16.78 0.20 7.77
N ASP A 364 17.34 1.02 8.67
CA ASP A 364 17.41 0.74 10.10
C ASP A 364 16.16 1.32 10.78
N TRP A 365 15.23 0.43 11.14
CA TRP A 365 13.92 0.81 11.69
C TRP A 365 13.91 0.72 13.21
N CYS A 366 13.63 1.83 13.87
CA CYS A 366 13.40 1.93 15.31
C CYS A 366 11.90 1.79 15.62
N PHE A 367 11.54 0.95 16.58
CA PHE A 367 10.15 0.74 16.97
C PHE A 367 9.60 1.95 17.75
N ALA A 368 8.58 2.61 17.22
CA ALA A 368 7.93 3.75 17.87
C ALA A 368 6.78 3.30 18.78
N GLY A 369 6.04 2.25 18.40
CA GLY A 369 4.93 1.72 19.18
C GLY A 369 3.92 0.90 18.37
N LEU A 370 2.97 0.28 19.07
CA LEU A 370 1.78 -0.28 18.44
C LEU A 370 0.78 0.84 18.21
N VAL A 371 0.30 1.02 16.99
CA VAL A 371 -0.72 2.04 16.71
C VAL A 371 -2.07 1.61 17.30
N ALA A 372 -2.53 0.43 16.90
CA ALA A 372 -3.77 -0.16 17.36
C ALA A 372 -3.68 -1.68 17.20
N LYS A 373 -4.38 -2.44 18.05
CA LYS A 373 -4.55 -3.89 17.87
C LYS A 373 -5.95 -4.36 18.29
N THR A 374 -6.24 -5.60 17.97
CA THR A 374 -7.32 -6.38 18.59
C THR A 374 -6.72 -7.64 19.23
N ASP A 375 -7.53 -8.38 19.98
CA ASP A 375 -7.09 -9.65 20.58
C ASP A 375 -7.48 -10.87 19.72
N PHE A 376 -8.16 -10.65 18.59
CA PHE A 376 -8.69 -11.71 17.72
C PHE A 376 -8.13 -11.58 16.30
N GLY A 377 -7.59 -12.68 15.74
CA GLY A 377 -6.92 -12.66 14.44
C GLY A 377 -7.81 -12.24 13.28
N LYS A 378 -9.11 -12.49 13.40
CA LYS A 378 -10.16 -12.11 12.46
C LYS A 378 -10.41 -10.59 12.40
N GLN A 379 -10.19 -9.87 13.51
CA GLN A 379 -10.49 -8.45 13.64
C GLN A 379 -9.29 -7.61 13.23
N ALA A 380 -9.14 -7.37 11.93
CA ALA A 380 -7.96 -6.70 11.38
C ALA A 380 -7.79 -5.24 11.86
N ARG A 381 -6.53 -4.78 11.85
CA ARG A 381 -6.03 -3.40 11.87
C ARG A 381 -4.84 -3.35 10.88
N HIS A 382 -5.14 -3.27 9.58
CA HIS A 382 -4.15 -3.49 8.49
C HIS A 382 -4.46 -2.64 7.26
N TYR A 383 -3.63 -2.74 6.21
CA TYR A 383 -3.77 -2.07 4.91
C TYR A 383 -3.72 -0.54 5.03
N ALA A 384 -3.18 -0.05 6.14
CA ALA A 384 -3.35 1.31 6.55
C ALA A 384 -2.57 2.30 5.67
N SER A 385 -3.15 3.47 5.47
CA SER A 385 -2.48 4.65 4.90
C SER A 385 -2.34 5.72 5.96
N MET A 386 -1.35 6.60 5.79
CA MET A 386 -1.12 7.69 6.74
C MET A 386 -0.71 8.97 6.03
N ALA A 387 -0.94 10.09 6.72
CA ALA A 387 -0.50 11.42 6.32
C ALA A 387 -0.13 12.26 7.55
N ILE A 388 0.76 13.23 7.37
CA ILE A 388 1.11 14.20 8.41
C ILE A 388 0.10 15.35 8.36
N SER A 389 -0.50 15.67 9.51
CA SER A 389 -1.44 16.77 9.69
C SER A 389 -0.92 17.70 10.78
N GLY A 390 -0.06 18.65 10.39
CA GLY A 390 0.66 19.52 11.34
C GLY A 390 1.64 18.73 12.21
N GLU A 391 1.40 18.70 13.52
CA GLU A 391 2.19 17.93 14.50
C GLU A 391 1.68 16.49 14.70
N ASP A 392 0.57 16.13 14.07
CA ASP A 392 -0.08 14.84 14.26
C ASP A 392 0.13 13.92 13.06
N LEU A 393 0.11 12.61 13.33
CA LEU A 393 0.00 11.59 12.31
C LEU A 393 -1.45 11.09 12.25
N VAL A 394 -2.07 11.18 11.07
CA VAL A 394 -3.43 10.69 10.83
C VAL A 394 -3.39 9.42 10.00
N ILE A 395 -4.21 8.43 10.37
CA ILE A 395 -4.13 7.06 9.85
C ILE A 395 -5.52 6.56 9.50
N LEU A 396 -5.68 5.96 8.32
CA LEU A 396 -6.84 5.12 8.01
C LEU A 396 -6.42 3.66 7.98
N SER A 397 -7.21 2.79 8.61
CA SER A 397 -6.97 1.35 8.66
C SER A 397 -8.15 0.58 8.09
N ARG A 398 -7.87 -0.45 7.29
CA ARG A 398 -8.86 -1.48 6.97
C ARG A 398 -9.02 -2.34 8.21
N SER A 399 -10.22 -2.33 8.75
CA SER A 399 -10.49 -2.85 10.08
C SER A 399 -11.67 -3.83 10.08
N GLY A 400 -11.73 -4.63 11.12
CA GLY A 400 -12.85 -5.53 11.36
C GLY A 400 -13.21 -5.60 12.84
N ASP A 401 -14.46 -5.95 13.09
CA ASP A 401 -14.98 -6.35 14.40
C ASP A 401 -15.41 -7.84 14.35
N GLU A 402 -16.14 -8.32 15.36
CA GLU A 402 -16.62 -9.71 15.42
C GLU A 402 -17.47 -10.12 14.20
N ARG A 403 -18.12 -9.16 13.54
CA ARG A 403 -18.99 -9.35 12.36
C ARG A 403 -18.23 -9.42 11.05
N ALA A 404 -16.93 -9.05 11.02
CA ALA A 404 -16.10 -9.13 9.82
C ALA A 404 -16.21 -10.52 9.17
N ALA A 405 -16.06 -10.65 7.85
CA ALA A 405 -16.05 -11.97 7.22
C ALA A 405 -14.74 -12.71 7.48
N SER A 406 -13.60 -12.01 7.39
CA SER A 406 -12.29 -12.57 7.71
C SER A 406 -11.29 -11.48 8.08
N SER A 407 -10.06 -11.86 8.46
CA SER A 407 -8.95 -10.90 8.62
C SER A 407 -8.59 -10.21 7.29
N HIS A 408 -8.95 -10.82 6.16
CA HIS A 408 -8.81 -10.21 4.85
C HIS A 408 -10.04 -9.38 4.45
N ASP A 409 -11.24 -9.79 4.81
CA ASP A 409 -12.48 -9.17 4.33
C ASP A 409 -13.14 -8.47 5.51
N GLY A 410 -12.69 -7.23 5.73
CA GLY A 410 -13.11 -6.37 6.84
C GLY A 410 -14.41 -5.62 6.55
N ASN A 411 -15.09 -5.19 7.60
CA ASN A 411 -16.35 -4.48 7.55
C ASN A 411 -16.25 -3.00 7.95
N LEU A 412 -15.08 -2.53 8.36
CA LEU A 412 -14.86 -1.16 8.86
C LEU A 412 -13.68 -0.49 8.15
N ILE A 413 -13.79 0.82 7.91
CA ILE A 413 -12.63 1.70 7.75
C ILE A 413 -12.57 2.61 8.97
N THR A 414 -11.46 2.55 9.71
CA THR A 414 -11.28 3.30 10.96
C THR A 414 -10.23 4.38 10.82
N PHE A 415 -10.48 5.54 11.41
CA PHE A 415 -9.58 6.67 11.50
C PHE A 415 -8.94 6.76 12.87
N HIS A 416 -7.61 6.87 12.90
CA HIS A 416 -6.80 6.99 14.11
C HIS A 416 -5.92 8.24 14.03
N ARG A 417 -5.59 8.81 15.19
CA ARG A 417 -4.67 9.94 15.32
C ARG A 417 -3.62 9.66 16.39
N ILE A 418 -2.36 9.92 16.04
CA ILE A 418 -1.24 9.94 17.00
C ILE A 418 -0.82 11.40 17.12
N CYS A 419 -1.09 12.00 18.29
CA CYS A 419 -0.75 13.39 18.54
C CYS A 419 0.76 13.55 18.77
N ASN A 420 1.35 14.64 18.27
CA ASN A 420 2.78 14.96 18.46
C ASN A 420 3.71 13.77 18.14
N PHE A 421 3.46 13.05 17.04
CA PHE A 421 4.12 11.76 16.74
C PHE A 421 5.64 11.84 16.71
N ARG A 422 6.22 13.03 16.47
CA ARG A 422 7.67 13.27 16.49
C ARG A 422 8.29 13.12 17.88
N GLU A 423 7.52 13.25 18.96
CA GLU A 423 7.99 13.00 20.33
C GLU A 423 8.27 11.51 20.62
N LEU A 424 7.87 10.61 19.70
CA LEU A 424 8.16 9.18 19.79
C LEU A 424 9.62 8.84 19.42
N VAL A 425 10.38 9.80 18.89
CA VAL A 425 11.78 9.62 18.47
C VAL A 425 12.70 9.70 19.69
N TYR A 426 13.64 8.75 19.81
CA TYR A 426 14.57 8.63 20.92
C TYR A 426 16.04 8.50 20.49
#